data_AF-A0A6N3AM39-F1
#
_entry.id   AF-A0A6N3AM39-F1
#
_cell.length_a   1.000
_cell.length_b   1.000
_cell.length_c   1.000
_cell.angle_alpha   90.00
_cell.angle_beta   90.00
_cell.angle_gamma   90.00
#
_symmetry.space_group_name_H-M   'P 1'
#
loop_
_entity.id
_entity.type
_entity.pdbx_description
1 polymer ?
#
loop_
_entity_poly.entity_id
_entity_poly.type
_entity_poly.pdbx_seq_one_letter_code
_entity_poly.pdbx_strand_id
1 'polypeptide(L)'
;MDKFSPKTIEALGYYVYIYSDPVTKVPFYVGKGKGNRAFAHLHDGSESDKARKIAEIQARGRQPLIEILVFGLDEKAAYKVEAAAIDLLGLKNLTNKQAGHESSLYGRIEVSELDARFDHGELAESDFLEDAVLVKVNQLYRNGMSDFELYEVTRGFWRVDKSKVEGIHLALAVYDGMVLEAYEIAAWLPAGSGMCAARSVCQAELAHRMEFVGRVANRCIRDRYVGKGVSGLYAPGSANPIRYVKAAYSRKALVEIHRVLEDVELTGEKREWCSSFSFYDPQQDDPYGLENSLNELLDLAYRGGFVPVDYEVVYQSIGKDDIAARKASKKELSNLSDHQLVSILGYQFRDDHFDNGSWIRTYVAKGLAYHYFHELAARWGCL
;
A
#
# COMPACT_ATOMS: atom_id res chain seq x y z
N MET A 1 41.84 18.08 -24.01
CA MET A 1 42.39 16.96 -23.22
C MET A 1 41.36 15.84 -23.28
N ASP A 2 41.77 14.63 -23.65
CA ASP A 2 40.90 13.48 -23.96
C ASP A 2 41.20 12.24 -23.10
N LYS A 3 42.23 12.31 -22.23
CA LYS A 3 42.62 11.27 -21.28
C LYS A 3 43.40 11.85 -20.10
N PHE A 4 43.33 11.17 -18.97
CA PHE A 4 44.18 11.40 -17.81
C PHE A 4 45.56 10.77 -17.97
N SER A 5 46.55 11.29 -17.23
CA SER A 5 47.85 10.65 -17.13
C SER A 5 47.77 9.35 -16.29
N PRO A 6 48.68 8.38 -16.48
CA PRO A 6 48.70 7.16 -15.65
C PRO A 6 48.74 7.43 -14.15
N LYS A 7 49.57 8.40 -13.72
CA LYS A 7 49.67 8.82 -12.30
C LYS A 7 48.35 9.39 -11.78
N THR A 8 47.64 10.14 -12.63
CA THR A 8 46.33 10.70 -12.29
C THR A 8 45.28 9.59 -12.16
N ILE A 9 45.28 8.60 -13.06
CA ILE A 9 44.35 7.45 -13.02
C ILE A 9 44.53 6.66 -11.72
N GLU A 10 45.77 6.45 -11.30
CA GLU A 10 46.09 5.74 -10.05
C GLU A 10 45.58 6.50 -8.82
N ALA A 11 45.71 7.82 -8.79
CA ALA A 11 45.24 8.66 -7.68
C ALA A 11 43.71 8.91 -7.67
N LEU A 12 43.04 8.80 -8.83
CA LEU A 12 41.64 9.19 -8.97
C LEU A 12 40.64 8.26 -8.27
N GLY A 13 40.96 6.97 -8.11
CA GLY A 13 39.97 5.99 -7.63
C GLY A 13 38.69 5.99 -8.49
N TYR A 14 37.52 5.78 -7.86
CA TYR A 14 36.25 6.19 -8.47
C TYR A 14 36.01 7.68 -8.21
N TYR A 15 35.31 8.33 -9.15
CA TYR A 15 35.03 9.74 -9.09
C TYR A 15 33.66 10.07 -9.67
N VAL A 16 33.11 11.22 -9.31
CA VAL A 16 31.92 11.82 -9.92
C VAL A 16 32.35 13.04 -10.70
N TYR A 17 31.86 13.17 -11.93
CA TYR A 17 32.18 14.25 -12.84
C TYR A 17 30.91 14.89 -13.40
N ILE A 18 31.03 16.14 -13.85
CA ILE A 18 29.96 16.89 -14.48
C ILE A 18 30.41 17.39 -15.85
N TYR A 19 29.46 17.51 -16.78
CA TYR A 19 29.64 18.29 -17.99
C TYR A 19 28.83 19.57 -17.87
N SER A 20 29.47 20.68 -18.17
CA SER A 20 28.89 22.02 -18.11
C SER A 20 29.05 22.72 -19.44
N ASP A 21 28.13 23.62 -19.78
CA ASP A 21 28.33 24.53 -20.90
C ASP A 21 29.55 25.43 -20.58
N PRO A 22 30.54 25.53 -21.49
CA PRO A 22 31.81 26.19 -21.18
C PRO A 22 31.67 27.70 -20.96
N VAL A 23 30.57 28.31 -21.43
CA VAL A 23 30.27 29.74 -21.32
C VAL A 23 29.37 30.01 -20.12
N THR A 24 28.21 29.38 -20.06
CA THR A 24 27.23 29.65 -18.97
C THR A 24 27.59 28.96 -17.66
N LYS A 25 28.49 27.96 -17.70
CA LYS A 25 28.85 27.09 -16.58
C LYS A 25 27.67 26.29 -16.01
N VAL A 26 26.55 26.25 -16.72
CA VAL A 26 25.39 25.45 -16.31
C VAL A 26 25.69 23.97 -16.54
N PRO A 27 25.63 23.11 -15.50
CA PRO A 27 25.77 21.67 -15.63
C PRO A 27 24.60 21.09 -16.41
N PHE A 28 24.89 20.18 -17.35
CA PHE A 28 23.88 19.48 -18.15
C PHE A 28 24.01 17.96 -18.11
N TYR A 29 25.03 17.42 -17.43
CA TYR A 29 25.20 15.99 -17.23
C TYR A 29 26.05 15.73 -15.98
N VAL A 30 25.70 14.70 -15.23
CA VAL A 30 26.48 14.17 -14.10
C VAL A 30 26.75 12.70 -14.37
N GLY A 31 27.95 12.21 -14.06
CA GLY A 31 28.28 10.81 -14.22
C GLY A 31 29.32 10.30 -13.22
N LYS A 32 29.26 9.00 -12.91
CA LYS A 32 30.33 8.27 -12.23
C LYS A 32 31.37 7.76 -13.22
N GLY A 33 32.64 7.87 -12.86
CA GLY A 33 33.79 7.48 -13.66
C GLY A 33 34.85 6.69 -12.89
N LYS A 34 35.64 5.91 -13.64
CA LYS A 34 36.93 5.32 -13.24
C LYS A 34 37.85 5.39 -14.46
N GLY A 35 39.15 5.64 -14.25
CA GLY A 35 40.10 5.85 -15.35
C GLY A 35 39.65 6.99 -16.26
N ASN A 36 39.64 6.77 -17.59
CA ASN A 36 39.30 7.81 -18.59
C ASN A 36 37.80 7.95 -18.90
N ARG A 37 36.91 7.35 -18.10
CA ARG A 37 35.46 7.34 -18.34
C ARG A 37 34.87 8.75 -18.52
N ALA A 38 35.39 9.77 -17.85
CA ALA A 38 34.97 11.16 -18.02
C ALA A 38 35.02 11.65 -19.47
N PHE A 39 35.91 11.12 -20.31
CA PHE A 39 36.11 11.58 -21.69
C PHE A 39 35.37 10.72 -22.73
N ALA A 40 34.83 9.57 -22.32
CA ALA A 40 34.23 8.59 -23.23
C ALA A 40 33.07 9.16 -24.05
N HIS A 41 32.41 10.22 -23.55
CA HIS A 41 31.25 10.82 -24.18
C HIS A 41 31.57 11.94 -25.18
N LEU A 42 32.83 12.37 -25.30
CA LEU A 42 33.22 13.43 -26.23
C LEU A 42 33.11 13.02 -27.71
N HIS A 43 33.14 11.71 -27.98
CA HIS A 43 33.09 11.13 -29.33
C HIS A 43 31.87 10.21 -29.52
N ASP A 44 30.87 10.33 -28.64
CA ASP A 44 29.66 9.51 -28.64
C ASP A 44 28.72 9.99 -29.75
N GLY A 45 28.70 9.27 -30.87
CA GLY A 45 27.84 9.54 -32.04
C GLY A 45 26.40 9.02 -31.91
N SER A 46 25.94 8.73 -30.69
CA SER A 46 24.59 8.22 -30.44
C SER A 46 23.52 9.33 -30.48
N GLU A 47 22.28 8.96 -30.82
CA GLU A 47 21.08 9.82 -30.73
C GLU A 47 20.62 9.96 -29.25
N SER A 48 21.46 10.54 -28.39
CA SER A 48 21.12 10.84 -26.99
C SER A 48 21.01 12.34 -26.75
N ASP A 49 20.16 12.75 -25.79
CA ASP A 49 20.03 14.18 -25.42
C ASP A 49 21.37 14.81 -25.03
N LYS A 50 22.21 14.03 -24.35
CA LYS A 50 23.59 14.38 -24.02
C LYS A 50 24.44 14.60 -25.28
N ALA A 51 24.43 13.66 -26.24
CA ALA A 51 25.20 13.79 -27.48
C ALA A 51 24.73 14.99 -28.32
N ARG A 52 23.41 15.23 -28.38
CA ARG A 52 22.83 16.43 -29.00
C ARG A 52 23.34 17.71 -28.34
N LYS A 53 23.40 17.76 -27.00
CA LYS A 53 23.92 18.93 -26.28
C LYS A 53 25.41 19.15 -26.50
N ILE A 54 26.20 18.08 -26.55
CA ILE A 54 27.63 18.14 -26.88
C ILE A 54 27.82 18.65 -28.31
N ALA A 55 27.06 18.14 -29.28
CA ALA A 55 27.10 18.58 -30.67
C ALA A 55 26.69 20.06 -30.82
N GLU A 56 25.69 20.54 -30.07
CA GLU A 56 25.30 21.96 -30.02
C GLU A 56 26.47 22.85 -29.55
N ILE A 57 27.19 22.44 -28.51
CA ILE A 57 28.37 23.16 -27.99
C ILE A 57 29.52 23.13 -29.01
N GLN A 58 29.74 21.98 -29.65
CA GLN A 58 30.76 21.79 -30.68
C GLN A 58 30.50 22.58 -31.95
N ALA A 59 29.24 22.71 -32.37
CA ALA A 59 28.82 23.53 -33.50
C ALA A 59 29.15 25.02 -33.30
N ARG A 60 29.27 25.48 -32.05
CA ARG A 60 29.75 26.83 -31.69
C ARG A 60 31.28 26.95 -31.63
N GLY A 61 32.01 25.92 -32.08
CA GLY A 61 33.48 25.86 -32.02
C GLY A 61 34.04 25.70 -30.61
N ARG A 62 33.25 25.20 -29.66
CA ARG A 62 33.64 25.00 -28.25
C ARG A 62 33.62 23.52 -27.88
N GLN A 63 34.17 23.19 -26.73
CA GLN A 63 34.05 21.84 -26.14
C GLN A 63 33.34 21.95 -24.79
N PRO A 64 32.54 20.94 -24.40
CA PRO A 64 31.94 20.92 -23.07
C PRO A 64 33.03 20.98 -21.99
N LEU A 65 32.74 21.69 -20.91
CA LEU A 65 33.61 21.75 -19.74
C LEU A 65 33.39 20.49 -18.91
N ILE A 66 34.43 19.68 -18.73
CA ILE A 66 34.38 18.47 -17.89
C ILE A 66 35.06 18.78 -16.57
N GLU A 67 34.32 18.66 -15.47
CA GLU A 67 34.80 18.96 -14.11
C GLU A 67 34.67 17.72 -13.22
N ILE A 68 35.66 17.46 -12.38
CA ILE A 68 35.58 16.44 -11.34
C ILE A 68 34.92 17.08 -10.12
N LEU A 69 33.77 16.54 -9.71
CA LEU A 69 33.05 17.00 -8.53
C LEU A 69 33.69 16.44 -7.25
N VAL A 70 34.08 15.17 -7.28
CA VAL A 70 34.78 14.48 -6.19
C VAL A 70 35.54 13.27 -6.75
N PHE A 71 36.68 12.93 -6.17
CA PHE A 71 37.51 11.77 -6.54
C PHE A 71 38.08 11.08 -5.31
N GLY A 72 38.71 9.92 -5.50
CA GLY A 72 39.28 9.11 -4.43
C GLY A 72 38.24 8.26 -3.70
N LEU A 73 37.09 8.04 -4.34
CA LEU A 73 35.99 7.28 -3.75
C LEU A 73 36.15 5.78 -4.03
N ASP A 74 35.54 4.97 -3.16
CA ASP A 74 35.14 3.62 -3.55
C ASP A 74 33.90 3.68 -4.47
N GLU A 75 33.57 2.54 -5.08
CA GLU A 75 32.47 2.47 -6.04
C GLU A 75 31.11 2.82 -5.42
N LYS A 76 30.85 2.40 -4.18
CA LYS A 76 29.57 2.62 -3.50
C LYS A 76 29.41 4.08 -3.08
N ALA A 77 30.49 4.71 -2.64
CA ALA A 77 30.51 6.13 -2.30
C ALA A 77 30.33 7.01 -3.54
N ALA A 78 31.06 6.73 -4.63
CA ALA A 78 30.90 7.46 -5.89
C ALA A 78 29.47 7.40 -6.43
N TYR A 79 28.85 6.25 -6.22
CA TYR A 79 27.48 6.01 -6.60
C TYR A 79 26.47 6.85 -5.80
N LYS A 80 26.60 6.90 -4.46
CA LYS A 80 25.76 7.77 -3.60
C LYS A 80 25.93 9.24 -3.92
N VAL A 81 27.16 9.68 -4.19
CA VAL A 81 27.42 11.09 -4.53
C VAL A 81 26.85 11.45 -5.89
N GLU A 82 26.93 10.57 -6.89
CA GLU A 82 26.29 10.77 -8.19
C GLU A 82 24.77 10.94 -8.05
N ALA A 83 24.12 10.07 -7.28
CA ALA A 83 22.70 10.17 -6.99
C ALA A 83 22.33 11.51 -6.33
N ALA A 84 23.04 11.89 -5.27
CA ALA A 84 22.80 13.17 -4.57
C ALA A 84 23.03 14.40 -5.47
N ALA A 85 24.05 14.36 -6.33
CA ALA A 85 24.36 15.47 -7.24
C ALA A 85 23.31 15.63 -8.35
N ILE A 86 22.83 14.52 -8.93
CA ILE A 86 21.74 14.53 -9.91
C ILE A 86 20.47 15.15 -9.30
N ASP A 87 20.14 14.75 -8.08
CA ASP A 87 18.93 15.20 -7.39
C ASP A 87 18.98 16.68 -6.99
N LEU A 88 20.15 17.16 -6.56
CA LEU A 88 20.35 18.57 -6.21
C LEU A 88 20.26 19.49 -7.44
N LEU A 89 20.84 19.06 -8.58
CA LEU A 89 20.81 19.82 -9.83
C LEU A 89 19.46 19.73 -10.55
N GLY A 90 18.70 18.67 -10.28
CA GLY A 90 17.37 18.40 -10.83
C GLY A 90 17.39 17.89 -12.27
N LEU A 91 16.60 16.83 -12.54
CA LEU A 91 16.55 16.17 -13.86
C LEU A 91 16.15 17.09 -15.01
N LYS A 92 15.40 18.18 -14.77
CA LYS A 92 15.02 19.14 -15.81
C LYS A 92 16.23 19.89 -16.39
N ASN A 93 17.32 20.01 -15.63
CA ASN A 93 18.54 20.68 -16.06
C ASN A 93 19.58 19.71 -16.64
N LEU A 94 19.34 18.39 -16.53
CA LEU A 94 20.30 17.35 -16.91
C LEU A 94 19.81 16.50 -18.09
N THR A 95 20.73 16.02 -18.91
CA THR A 95 20.49 15.21 -20.11
C THR A 95 20.65 13.70 -19.85
N ASN A 96 20.71 13.31 -18.58
CA ASN A 96 20.85 11.92 -18.13
C ASN A 96 19.62 11.10 -18.56
N LYS A 97 19.82 10.01 -19.33
CA LYS A 97 18.73 9.12 -19.80
C LYS A 97 18.11 8.26 -18.68
N GLN A 98 18.87 7.97 -17.63
CA GLN A 98 18.45 7.19 -16.48
C GLN A 98 18.85 8.00 -15.24
N ALA A 99 17.90 8.27 -14.33
CA ALA A 99 18.26 8.68 -12.98
C ALA A 99 19.18 7.59 -12.42
N GLY A 100 20.26 7.94 -11.72
CA GLY A 100 21.19 6.94 -11.17
C GLY A 100 20.39 5.81 -10.52
N HIS A 101 20.78 4.55 -10.77
CA HIS A 101 20.06 3.30 -10.44
C HIS A 101 19.56 3.18 -8.96
N GLU A 102 19.90 4.14 -8.07
CA GLU A 102 19.46 4.28 -6.67
C GLU A 102 19.24 5.75 -6.24
N SER A 103 18.98 6.68 -7.18
CA SER A 103 18.44 8.01 -6.83
C SER A 103 17.16 7.89 -6.00
N SER A 104 16.43 6.79 -6.14
CA SER A 104 15.29 6.45 -5.28
C SER A 104 15.71 6.08 -3.83
N LEU A 105 16.88 5.47 -3.61
CA LEU A 105 17.33 5.04 -2.27
C LEU A 105 18.15 6.11 -1.53
N TYR A 106 19.01 6.87 -2.21
CA TYR A 106 19.94 7.84 -1.60
C TYR A 106 19.75 9.28 -2.06
N GLY A 107 18.64 9.53 -2.77
CA GLY A 107 18.30 10.83 -3.30
C GLY A 107 17.72 11.82 -2.31
N ARG A 108 17.19 12.93 -2.82
CA ARG A 108 16.50 13.93 -2.02
C ARG A 108 15.19 13.34 -1.50
N ILE A 109 15.09 13.20 -0.19
CA ILE A 109 13.92 12.74 0.55
C ILE A 109 13.53 13.82 1.57
N GLU A 110 12.24 13.96 1.84
CA GLU A 110 11.75 14.85 2.88
C GLU A 110 11.99 14.20 4.26
N VAL A 111 12.19 15.01 5.31
CA VAL A 111 12.61 14.51 6.63
C VAL A 111 11.57 13.60 7.26
N SER A 112 10.28 13.94 7.17
CA SER A 112 9.19 13.09 7.68
C SER A 112 9.04 11.78 6.90
N GLU A 113 9.30 11.78 5.58
CA GLU A 113 9.32 10.54 4.77
C GLU A 113 10.49 9.63 5.16
N LEU A 114 11.65 10.21 5.52
CA LEU A 114 12.79 9.46 6.01
C LEU A 114 12.54 8.89 7.41
N ASP A 115 11.92 9.67 8.30
CA ASP A 115 11.56 9.23 9.65
C ASP A 115 10.55 8.09 9.61
N ALA A 116 9.49 8.22 8.80
CA ALA A 116 8.52 7.15 8.54
C ALA A 116 9.17 5.88 7.97
N ARG A 117 10.26 6.01 7.20
CA ARG A 117 10.99 4.85 6.68
C ARG A 117 11.70 4.04 7.77
N PHE A 118 12.05 4.65 8.92
CA PHE A 118 12.77 3.96 9.99
C PHE A 118 11.93 3.73 11.26
N ASP A 119 10.93 4.57 11.53
CA ASP A 119 10.05 4.49 12.71
C ASP A 119 8.60 4.12 12.30
N HIS A 120 8.45 3.06 11.51
CA HIS A 120 7.12 2.55 11.15
C HIS A 120 6.75 1.31 11.97
N GLY A 121 5.49 1.23 12.38
CA GLY A 121 4.90 -0.03 12.84
C GLY A 121 4.81 -1.04 11.70
N GLU A 122 5.18 -2.30 11.95
CA GLU A 122 5.07 -3.39 10.98
C GLU A 122 3.65 -4.00 11.02
N LEU A 123 3.09 -4.27 9.84
CA LEU A 123 1.82 -4.96 9.65
C LEU A 123 2.01 -6.46 9.53
N ALA A 124 1.17 -7.21 10.23
CA ALA A 124 0.99 -8.65 10.09
C ALA A 124 -0.26 -8.95 9.24
N GLU A 125 -0.40 -10.20 8.78
CA GLU A 125 -1.58 -10.62 8.02
C GLU A 125 -2.89 -10.49 8.83
N SER A 126 -2.80 -10.46 10.17
CA SER A 126 -3.93 -10.22 11.06
C SER A 126 -4.49 -8.79 11.02
N ASP A 127 -3.72 -7.82 10.55
CA ASP A 127 -4.11 -6.41 10.53
C ASP A 127 -4.98 -6.05 9.29
N PHE A 128 -5.14 -7.00 8.38
CA PHE A 128 -5.94 -6.88 7.16
C PHE A 128 -7.37 -7.34 7.43
N LEU A 129 -8.32 -6.40 7.33
CA LEU A 129 -9.76 -6.69 7.44
C LEU A 129 -10.39 -7.06 6.10
N GLU A 130 -9.75 -6.63 5.02
CA GLU A 130 -10.21 -6.80 3.64
C GLU A 130 -9.12 -7.53 2.87
N ASP A 131 -9.52 -8.31 1.87
CA ASP A 131 -8.56 -8.90 0.94
C ASP A 131 -7.89 -7.76 0.15
N ALA A 132 -6.56 -7.72 0.16
CA ALA A 132 -5.77 -6.63 -0.40
C ALA A 132 -4.69 -7.13 -1.36
N VAL A 133 -4.37 -6.31 -2.36
CA VAL A 133 -3.21 -6.50 -3.22
C VAL A 133 -2.11 -5.51 -2.84
N LEU A 134 -0.93 -6.01 -2.51
CA LEU A 134 0.25 -5.20 -2.27
C LEU A 134 1.07 -5.15 -3.56
N VAL A 135 1.31 -3.95 -4.05
CA VAL A 135 1.98 -3.68 -5.32
C VAL A 135 3.33 -3.04 -5.06
N LYS A 136 4.41 -3.80 -5.25
CA LYS A 136 5.78 -3.27 -5.15
C LYS A 136 6.09 -2.38 -6.36
N VAL A 137 6.33 -1.11 -6.10
CA VAL A 137 6.70 -0.11 -7.12
C VAL A 137 8.20 0.23 -7.10
N ASN A 138 9.04 -0.60 -6.49
CA ASN A 138 10.49 -0.35 -6.29
C ASN A 138 11.26 0.10 -7.54
N GLN A 139 10.92 -0.43 -8.73
CA GLN A 139 11.61 -0.07 -9.97
C GLN A 139 11.06 1.20 -10.64
N LEU A 140 9.85 1.61 -10.28
CA LEU A 140 9.12 2.69 -10.93
C LEU A 140 9.06 3.94 -10.07
N TYR A 141 9.06 3.80 -8.75
CA TYR A 141 8.95 4.90 -7.80
C TYR A 141 10.18 5.83 -7.84
N ARG A 142 9.92 7.13 -7.77
CA ARG A 142 10.92 8.20 -7.62
C ARG A 142 10.45 9.15 -6.53
N ASN A 143 11.37 9.63 -5.69
CA ASN A 143 11.03 10.62 -4.66
C ASN A 143 10.44 11.87 -5.31
N GLY A 144 9.39 12.43 -4.69
CA GLY A 144 8.67 13.59 -5.23
C GLY A 144 7.81 13.31 -6.46
N MET A 145 7.33 12.07 -6.64
CA MET A 145 6.17 11.81 -7.50
C MET A 145 4.96 12.58 -6.99
N SER A 146 4.15 13.09 -7.92
CA SER A 146 2.80 13.54 -7.58
C SER A 146 1.88 12.36 -7.25
N ASP A 147 0.79 12.61 -6.52
CA ASP A 147 -0.23 11.60 -6.20
C ASP A 147 -0.74 10.89 -7.46
N PHE A 148 -0.87 11.62 -8.57
CA PHE A 148 -1.27 11.08 -9.86
C PHE A 148 -0.21 10.13 -10.45
N GLU A 149 1.08 10.50 -10.35
CA GLU A 149 2.16 9.64 -10.84
C GLU A 149 2.30 8.37 -10.01
N LEU A 150 2.15 8.47 -8.67
CA LEU A 150 2.13 7.32 -7.78
C LEU A 150 0.96 6.39 -8.14
N TYR A 151 -0.23 6.95 -8.35
CA TYR A 151 -1.39 6.19 -8.81
C TYR A 151 -1.14 5.50 -10.17
N GLU A 152 -0.58 6.19 -11.16
CA GLU A 152 -0.28 5.63 -12.49
C GLU A 152 0.70 4.46 -12.43
N VAL A 153 1.73 4.53 -11.58
CA VAL A 153 2.69 3.42 -11.43
C VAL A 153 2.11 2.26 -10.63
N THR A 154 1.23 2.52 -9.67
CA THR A 154 0.57 1.48 -8.88
C THR A 154 -0.55 0.79 -9.66
N ARG A 155 -1.31 1.52 -10.49
CA ARG A 155 -2.57 1.02 -11.06
C ARG A 155 -2.43 -0.13 -12.05
N GLY A 156 -1.28 -0.34 -12.70
CA GLY A 156 -1.31 -1.32 -13.78
C GLY A 156 -0.04 -1.77 -14.45
N PHE A 157 -0.30 -2.66 -15.41
CA PHE A 157 0.64 -3.53 -16.13
C PHE A 157 1.23 -4.59 -15.21
N TRP A 158 0.38 -5.19 -14.40
CA TRP A 158 0.75 -6.28 -13.51
C TRP A 158 0.29 -7.62 -14.04
N ARG A 159 1.12 -8.64 -13.90
CA ARG A 159 0.72 -10.03 -14.14
C ARG A 159 0.01 -10.52 -12.88
N VAL A 160 -1.32 -10.56 -12.94
CA VAL A 160 -2.17 -10.99 -11.84
C VAL A 160 -3.03 -12.19 -12.26
N ASP A 161 -3.45 -12.96 -11.27
CA ASP A 161 -4.37 -14.06 -11.49
C ASP A 161 -5.79 -13.50 -11.50
N LYS A 162 -6.47 -13.59 -12.66
CA LYS A 162 -7.81 -13.03 -12.86
C LYS A 162 -8.81 -13.53 -11.82
N SER A 163 -8.73 -14.81 -11.46
CA SER A 163 -9.63 -15.42 -10.48
C SER A 163 -9.46 -14.86 -9.07
N LYS A 164 -8.25 -14.39 -8.73
CA LYS A 164 -7.94 -13.85 -7.40
C LYS A 164 -8.28 -12.37 -7.27
N VAL A 165 -8.08 -11.60 -8.34
CA VAL A 165 -8.28 -10.14 -8.29
C VAL A 165 -9.74 -9.71 -8.39
N GLU A 166 -10.62 -10.54 -8.96
CA GLU A 166 -12.05 -10.19 -9.09
C GLU A 166 -12.75 -9.90 -7.75
N GLY A 167 -12.29 -10.49 -6.64
CA GLY A 167 -12.82 -10.23 -5.29
C GLY A 167 -12.01 -9.26 -4.45
N ILE A 168 -10.96 -8.63 -5.00
CA ILE A 168 -10.06 -7.74 -4.26
C ILE A 168 -10.38 -6.29 -4.61
N HIS A 169 -10.77 -5.53 -3.60
CA HIS A 169 -11.18 -4.12 -3.72
C HIS A 169 -10.18 -3.12 -3.11
N LEU A 170 -9.08 -3.59 -2.52
CA LEU A 170 -8.06 -2.75 -1.92
C LEU A 170 -6.68 -3.00 -2.56
N ALA A 171 -6.02 -1.94 -3.00
CA ALA A 171 -4.64 -1.96 -3.48
C ALA A 171 -3.75 -1.07 -2.62
N LEU A 172 -2.61 -1.59 -2.16
CA LEU A 172 -1.60 -0.86 -1.42
C LEU A 172 -0.35 -0.68 -2.27
N ALA A 173 0.08 0.56 -2.48
CA ALA A 173 1.36 0.88 -3.10
C ALA A 173 2.48 0.65 -2.09
N VAL A 174 3.45 -0.19 -2.42
CA VAL A 174 4.55 -0.54 -1.52
C VAL A 174 5.88 -0.15 -2.15
N TYR A 175 6.69 0.61 -1.41
CA TYR A 175 8.06 0.94 -1.76
C TYR A 175 8.98 0.63 -0.60
N ASP A 176 10.03 -0.13 -0.86
CA ASP A 176 11.06 -0.50 0.13
C ASP A 176 10.48 -1.08 1.44
N GLY A 177 9.42 -1.88 1.32
CA GLY A 177 8.76 -2.50 2.47
C GLY A 177 7.79 -1.59 3.23
N MET A 178 7.57 -0.36 2.80
CA MET A 178 6.62 0.59 3.39
C MET A 178 5.44 0.85 2.46
N VAL A 179 4.23 0.99 3.03
CA VAL A 179 3.03 1.39 2.28
C VAL A 179 3.06 2.90 2.03
N LEU A 180 3.11 3.30 0.76
CA LEU A 180 3.08 4.70 0.34
C LEU A 180 1.66 5.26 0.27
N GLU A 181 0.71 4.46 -0.24
CA GLU A 181 -0.68 4.90 -0.41
C GLU A 181 -1.63 3.70 -0.53
N ALA A 182 -2.90 3.91 -0.20
CA ALA A 182 -3.98 2.94 -0.32
C ALA A 182 -5.03 3.40 -1.35
N TYR A 183 -5.50 2.47 -2.18
CA TYR A 183 -6.48 2.73 -3.24
C TYR A 183 -7.65 1.76 -3.17
N GLU A 184 -8.86 2.31 -3.25
CA GLU A 184 -10.10 1.55 -3.46
C GLU A 184 -10.23 1.24 -4.95
N ILE A 185 -10.33 -0.05 -5.27
CA ILE A 185 -10.45 -0.56 -6.63
C ILE A 185 -11.92 -0.64 -7.01
N ALA A 186 -12.30 0.14 -8.03
CA ALA A 186 -13.63 0.10 -8.62
C ALA A 186 -13.76 -1.07 -9.60
N ALA A 187 -12.72 -1.33 -10.41
CA ALA A 187 -12.73 -2.43 -11.38
C ALA A 187 -11.32 -2.84 -11.80
N TRP A 188 -11.14 -4.13 -12.10
CA TRP A 188 -9.98 -4.67 -12.80
C TRP A 188 -10.25 -4.78 -14.29
N LEU A 189 -9.31 -4.31 -15.11
CA LEU A 189 -9.39 -4.26 -16.56
C LEU A 189 -8.13 -4.86 -17.19
N PRO A 190 -8.21 -5.36 -18.44
CA PRO A 190 -7.02 -5.68 -19.22
C PRO A 190 -6.11 -4.45 -19.35
N ALA A 191 -4.80 -4.66 -19.31
CA ALA A 191 -3.81 -3.62 -19.48
C ALA A 191 -4.02 -2.86 -20.81
N GLY A 192 -4.02 -1.52 -20.73
CA GLY A 192 -4.24 -0.64 -21.89
C GLY A 192 -5.71 -0.30 -22.16
N SER A 193 -6.62 -0.64 -21.24
CA SER A 193 -8.03 -0.23 -21.32
C SER A 193 -8.22 1.25 -20.98
N GLY A 194 -7.36 1.82 -20.12
CA GLY A 194 -7.31 3.25 -19.82
C GLY A 194 -6.23 4.02 -20.59
N MET A 195 -6.40 5.34 -20.70
CA MET A 195 -5.32 6.22 -21.15
C MET A 195 -4.22 6.24 -20.09
N CYS A 196 -3.01 5.85 -20.47
CA CYS A 196 -1.83 5.93 -19.61
C CYS A 196 -1.00 7.14 -20.01
N ALA A 197 -0.87 8.10 -19.11
CA ALA A 197 -0.15 9.35 -19.38
C ALA A 197 1.36 9.21 -19.13
N ALA A 198 1.75 8.29 -18.24
CA ALA A 198 3.11 8.21 -17.72
C ALA A 198 4.07 7.33 -18.53
N ARG A 199 3.59 6.47 -19.43
CA ARG A 199 4.43 5.46 -20.11
C ARG A 199 3.90 5.08 -21.50
N SER A 200 4.80 5.04 -22.47
CA SER A 200 4.55 4.42 -23.77
C SER A 200 4.86 2.93 -23.66
N VAL A 201 3.84 2.07 -23.74
CA VAL A 201 3.99 0.62 -23.59
C VAL A 201 3.59 -0.08 -24.89
N CYS A 202 4.40 -1.02 -25.34
CA CYS A 202 4.12 -1.74 -26.58
C CYS A 202 2.97 -2.75 -26.38
N GLN A 203 2.19 -3.02 -27.44
CA GLN A 203 1.06 -3.97 -27.38
C GLN A 203 1.45 -5.37 -26.86
N ALA A 204 2.69 -5.81 -27.13
CA ALA A 204 3.18 -7.10 -26.65
C ALA A 204 3.39 -7.14 -25.12
N GLU A 205 3.71 -6.03 -24.48
CA GLU A 205 3.89 -5.94 -23.02
C GLU A 205 2.56 -5.86 -22.27
N LEU A 206 1.51 -5.40 -22.93
CA LEU A 206 0.14 -5.33 -22.39
C LEU A 206 -0.55 -6.71 -22.37
N ALA A 207 -0.10 -7.65 -23.20
CA ALA A 207 -0.69 -8.98 -23.28
C ALA A 207 -0.61 -9.71 -21.93
N HIS A 208 -1.75 -10.23 -21.46
CA HIS A 208 -1.91 -10.97 -20.19
C HIS A 208 -1.57 -10.18 -18.93
N ARG A 209 -1.54 -8.85 -19.01
CA ARG A 209 -1.42 -7.98 -17.84
C ARG A 209 -2.76 -7.31 -17.55
N MET A 210 -2.96 -6.94 -16.29
CA MET A 210 -4.15 -6.22 -15.84
C MET A 210 -3.75 -4.86 -15.28
N GLU A 211 -4.73 -3.98 -15.22
CA GLU A 211 -4.71 -2.72 -14.52
C GLU A 211 -6.01 -2.56 -13.73
N PHE A 212 -6.00 -1.75 -12.69
CA PHE A 212 -7.20 -1.39 -11.96
C PHE A 212 -7.55 0.08 -12.18
N VAL A 213 -8.85 0.37 -12.14
CA VAL A 213 -9.36 1.73 -12.01
C VAL A 213 -9.88 1.88 -10.59
N GLY A 214 -9.54 2.99 -9.95
CA GLY A 214 -9.78 3.19 -8.53
C GLY A 214 -9.54 4.63 -8.12
N ARG A 215 -9.76 4.88 -6.84
CA ARG A 215 -9.54 6.17 -6.19
C ARG A 215 -8.69 5.97 -4.95
N VAL A 216 -8.11 7.06 -4.44
CA VAL A 216 -7.48 7.05 -3.11
C VAL A 216 -8.52 6.58 -2.10
N ALA A 217 -8.12 5.63 -1.24
CA ALA A 217 -9.01 5.04 -0.25
C ALA A 217 -9.48 6.09 0.76
N ASN A 218 -10.58 5.80 1.45
CA ASN A 218 -11.04 6.67 2.51
C ASN A 218 -9.99 6.85 3.62
N ARG A 219 -10.16 7.89 4.45
CA ARG A 219 -9.21 8.24 5.51
C ARG A 219 -8.98 7.09 6.50
N CYS A 220 -10.02 6.32 6.83
CA CYS A 220 -9.95 5.22 7.79
C CYS A 220 -9.03 4.09 7.33
N ILE A 221 -9.10 3.75 6.04
CA ILE A 221 -8.21 2.77 5.40
C ILE A 221 -6.78 3.33 5.33
N ARG A 222 -6.63 4.60 4.98
CA ARG A 222 -5.31 5.24 4.87
C ARG A 222 -4.60 5.31 6.21
N ASP A 223 -5.26 5.82 7.25
CA ASP A 223 -4.71 5.92 8.61
C ASP A 223 -4.31 4.54 9.17
N ARG A 224 -4.93 3.46 8.66
CA ARG A 224 -4.60 2.09 9.05
C ARG A 224 -3.37 1.53 8.33
N TYR A 225 -3.15 1.82 7.06
CA TYR A 225 -2.13 1.13 6.25
C TYR A 225 -0.97 2.03 5.82
N VAL A 226 -1.23 3.30 5.50
CA VAL A 226 -0.23 4.21 4.94
C VAL A 226 0.84 4.53 5.98
N GLY A 227 2.11 4.52 5.55
CA GLY A 227 3.27 4.75 6.41
C GLY A 227 3.67 3.55 7.27
N LYS A 228 2.97 2.40 7.18
CA LYS A 228 3.33 1.18 7.92
C LYS A 228 4.23 0.26 7.11
N GLY A 229 5.02 -0.53 7.83
CA GLY A 229 5.86 -1.59 7.28
C GLY A 229 5.03 -2.80 6.88
N VAL A 230 5.44 -3.46 5.80
CA VAL A 230 4.88 -4.72 5.30
C VAL A 230 6.01 -5.71 4.98
N SER A 231 7.22 -5.44 5.45
CA SER A 231 8.41 -6.24 5.15
C SER A 231 8.24 -7.68 5.66
N GLY A 232 7.66 -7.84 6.84
CA GLY A 232 7.37 -9.14 7.45
C GLY A 232 6.37 -9.99 6.65
N LEU A 233 5.59 -9.39 5.76
CA LEU A 233 4.67 -10.13 4.89
C LEU A 233 5.42 -10.79 3.73
N TYR A 234 6.61 -10.36 3.34
CA TYR A 234 7.30 -10.93 2.19
C TYR A 234 8.24 -12.07 2.56
N ALA A 235 8.23 -13.14 1.77
CA ALA A 235 9.29 -14.15 1.84
C ALA A 235 10.63 -13.51 1.42
N PRO A 236 11.74 -13.82 2.13
CA PRO A 236 13.07 -13.33 1.78
C PRO A 236 13.41 -13.62 0.31
N GLY A 237 13.79 -12.59 -0.45
CA GLY A 237 14.17 -12.72 -1.87
C GLY A 237 13.00 -12.83 -2.86
N SER A 238 11.75 -12.59 -2.45
CA SER A 238 10.61 -12.60 -3.37
C SER A 238 10.68 -11.46 -4.40
N ALA A 239 10.96 -11.84 -5.66
CA ALA A 239 11.05 -10.94 -6.81
C ALA A 239 9.67 -10.57 -7.40
N ASN A 240 8.58 -11.21 -6.97
CA ASN A 240 7.26 -10.93 -7.51
C ASN A 240 6.77 -9.56 -6.99
N PRO A 241 6.42 -8.61 -7.88
CA PRO A 241 5.92 -7.31 -7.45
C PRO A 241 4.51 -7.36 -6.84
N ILE A 242 3.74 -8.41 -7.11
CA ILE A 242 2.38 -8.56 -6.59
C ILE A 242 2.37 -9.56 -5.43
N ARG A 243 1.79 -9.15 -4.29
CA ARG A 243 1.41 -10.05 -3.20
C ARG A 243 -0.06 -9.89 -2.89
N TYR A 244 -0.74 -11.03 -2.74
CA TYR A 244 -2.11 -11.08 -2.24
C TYR A 244 -2.06 -11.30 -0.73
N VAL A 245 -2.76 -10.46 0.02
CA VAL A 245 -3.00 -10.66 1.44
C VAL A 245 -4.49 -10.90 1.59
N LYS A 246 -4.84 -12.04 2.20
CA LYS A 246 -6.23 -12.34 2.53
C LYS A 246 -6.49 -11.94 3.97
N ALA A 247 -7.69 -11.45 4.24
CA ALA A 247 -8.18 -11.20 5.60
C ALA A 247 -8.48 -12.53 6.32
N ALA A 248 -7.46 -13.38 6.48
CA ALA A 248 -7.59 -14.72 7.03
C ALA A 248 -8.00 -14.71 8.51
N TYR A 249 -7.64 -13.65 9.25
CA TYR A 249 -7.99 -13.51 10.66
C TYR A 249 -9.48 -13.18 10.83
N SER A 250 -10.02 -12.19 10.11
CA SER A 250 -11.44 -11.84 10.15
C SER A 250 -12.33 -13.00 9.72
N ARG A 251 -11.94 -13.79 8.71
CA ARG A 251 -12.70 -14.99 8.30
C ARG A 251 -12.70 -16.08 9.37
N LYS A 252 -11.55 -16.35 10.03
CA LYS A 252 -11.50 -17.30 11.15
C LYS A 252 -12.32 -16.82 12.35
N ALA A 253 -12.21 -15.53 12.66
CA ALA A 253 -13.01 -14.91 13.71
C ALA A 253 -14.51 -15.01 13.39
N LEU A 254 -14.90 -14.77 12.14
CA LEU A 254 -16.29 -14.89 11.69
C LEU A 254 -16.84 -16.30 11.89
N VAL A 255 -16.07 -17.33 11.52
CA VAL A 255 -16.47 -18.74 11.70
C VAL A 255 -16.69 -19.06 13.18
N GLU A 256 -15.79 -18.62 14.05
CA GLU A 256 -15.90 -18.88 15.49
C GLU A 256 -17.06 -18.11 16.14
N ILE A 257 -17.21 -16.82 15.81
CA ILE A 257 -18.33 -15.98 16.25
C ILE A 257 -19.66 -16.60 15.80
N HIS A 258 -19.75 -16.98 14.52
CA HIS A 258 -20.95 -17.59 13.96
C HIS A 258 -21.30 -18.88 14.67
N ARG A 259 -20.32 -19.77 14.92
CA ARG A 259 -20.52 -21.04 15.63
C ARG A 259 -21.12 -20.84 17.02
N VAL A 260 -20.59 -19.89 17.80
CA VAL A 260 -21.09 -19.60 19.16
C VAL A 260 -22.51 -19.02 19.10
N LEU A 261 -22.76 -18.08 18.20
CA LEU A 261 -24.09 -17.46 18.06
C LEU A 261 -25.14 -18.45 17.53
N GLU A 262 -24.74 -19.37 16.65
CA GLU A 262 -25.62 -20.42 16.12
C GLU A 262 -26.05 -21.40 17.21
N ASP A 263 -25.11 -21.83 18.05
CA ASP A 263 -25.39 -22.69 19.20
C ASP A 263 -26.37 -22.05 20.18
N VAL A 264 -26.25 -20.72 20.41
CA VAL A 264 -27.22 -19.96 21.19
C VAL A 264 -28.58 -19.89 20.49
N GLU A 265 -28.65 -19.54 19.20
CA GLU A 265 -29.92 -19.41 18.47
C GLU A 265 -30.69 -20.74 18.37
N LEU A 266 -29.97 -21.87 18.24
CA LEU A 266 -30.55 -23.21 18.17
C LEU A 266 -30.97 -23.76 19.54
N THR A 267 -30.40 -23.25 20.64
CA THR A 267 -30.69 -23.72 22.00
C THR A 267 -31.57 -22.74 22.76
N GLY A 268 -32.86 -23.06 22.91
CA GLY A 268 -33.85 -22.18 23.56
C GLY A 268 -33.44 -21.73 24.98
N GLU A 269 -32.90 -22.66 25.77
CA GLU A 269 -32.48 -22.41 27.15
C GLU A 269 -31.30 -21.41 27.23
N LYS A 270 -30.35 -21.47 26.28
CA LYS A 270 -29.23 -20.52 26.18
C LYS A 270 -29.73 -19.11 25.86
N ARG A 271 -30.75 -18.97 24.99
CA ARG A 271 -31.37 -17.66 24.73
C ARG A 271 -32.12 -17.10 25.92
N GLU A 272 -32.80 -17.96 26.67
CA GLU A 272 -33.49 -17.55 27.89
C GLU A 272 -32.49 -17.03 28.92
N TRP A 273 -31.37 -17.74 29.11
CA TRP A 273 -30.25 -17.28 29.94
C TRP A 273 -29.70 -15.93 29.47
N CYS A 274 -29.43 -15.76 28.17
CA CYS A 274 -28.97 -14.48 27.63
C CYS A 274 -29.99 -13.35 27.88
N SER A 275 -31.29 -13.65 27.84
CA SER A 275 -32.36 -12.65 28.10
C SER A 275 -32.38 -12.18 29.54
N SER A 276 -32.02 -13.05 30.49
CA SER A 276 -31.95 -12.73 31.92
C SER A 276 -30.57 -12.26 32.39
N PHE A 277 -29.58 -12.16 31.49
CA PHE A 277 -28.19 -11.84 31.84
C PHE A 277 -28.02 -10.47 32.51
N SER A 278 -27.45 -10.44 33.71
CA SER A 278 -27.11 -9.23 34.46
C SER A 278 -25.64 -9.24 34.84
N PHE A 279 -24.88 -8.27 34.31
CA PHE A 279 -23.48 -8.07 34.67
C PHE A 279 -23.28 -7.75 36.17
N TYR A 280 -24.30 -7.20 36.82
CA TYR A 280 -24.23 -6.78 38.23
C TYR A 280 -24.68 -7.86 39.21
N ASP A 281 -25.06 -9.05 38.73
CA ASP A 281 -25.45 -10.17 39.60
C ASP A 281 -24.31 -11.18 39.76
N PRO A 282 -23.54 -11.12 40.86
CA PRO A 282 -22.44 -12.04 41.11
C PRO A 282 -22.89 -13.46 41.49
N GLN A 283 -24.19 -13.71 41.67
CA GLN A 283 -24.75 -15.04 41.96
C GLN A 283 -25.46 -15.65 40.75
N GLN A 284 -25.38 -15.01 39.58
CA GLN A 284 -25.97 -15.53 38.36
C GLN A 284 -25.32 -16.87 37.98
N ASP A 285 -26.14 -17.92 37.95
CA ASP A 285 -25.70 -19.25 37.53
C ASP A 285 -25.51 -19.27 36.01
N ASP A 286 -24.35 -19.74 35.55
CA ASP A 286 -24.03 -19.95 34.14
C ASP A 286 -23.69 -21.42 33.88
N PRO A 287 -24.72 -22.30 33.84
CA PRO A 287 -24.51 -23.73 33.64
C PRO A 287 -23.96 -24.07 32.25
N TYR A 288 -23.94 -23.10 31.32
CA TYR A 288 -23.52 -23.27 29.93
C TYR A 288 -22.13 -22.69 29.63
N GLY A 289 -21.53 -21.92 30.55
CA GLY A 289 -20.27 -21.21 30.30
C GLY A 289 -20.39 -20.13 29.23
N LEU A 290 -21.59 -19.56 29.06
CA LEU A 290 -21.89 -18.55 28.04
C LEU A 290 -21.25 -17.20 28.33
N GLU A 291 -21.09 -16.80 29.58
CA GLU A 291 -20.51 -15.50 29.93
C GLU A 291 -19.08 -15.38 29.38
N ASN A 292 -18.23 -16.36 29.68
CA ASN A 292 -16.87 -16.41 29.17
C ASN A 292 -16.85 -16.53 27.64
N SER A 293 -17.69 -17.40 27.08
CA SER A 293 -17.76 -17.60 25.62
C SER A 293 -18.17 -16.34 24.86
N LEU A 294 -19.13 -15.57 25.39
CA LEU A 294 -19.61 -14.32 24.78
C LEU A 294 -18.62 -13.17 25.00
N ASN A 295 -17.90 -13.12 26.12
CA ASN A 295 -16.82 -12.17 26.34
C ASN A 295 -15.63 -12.42 25.40
N GLU A 296 -15.23 -13.69 25.22
CA GLU A 296 -14.20 -14.08 24.25
C GLU A 296 -14.64 -13.74 22.82
N LEU A 297 -15.92 -13.98 22.49
CA LEU A 297 -16.51 -13.59 21.21
C LEU A 297 -16.41 -12.07 21.00
N LEU A 298 -16.69 -11.27 22.03
CA LEU A 298 -16.59 -9.81 21.96
C LEU A 298 -15.15 -9.38 21.66
N ASP A 299 -14.15 -9.91 22.38
CA ASP A 299 -12.72 -9.67 22.06
C ASP A 299 -12.38 -10.08 20.62
N LEU A 300 -12.85 -11.25 20.20
CA LEU A 300 -12.67 -11.76 18.84
C LEU A 300 -13.33 -10.84 17.79
N ALA A 301 -14.46 -10.23 18.12
CA ALA A 301 -15.16 -9.29 17.24
C ALA A 301 -14.36 -7.99 17.07
N TYR A 302 -13.82 -7.43 18.17
CA TYR A 302 -12.95 -6.27 18.13
C TYR A 302 -11.66 -6.55 17.35
N ARG A 303 -10.98 -7.65 17.65
CA ARG A 303 -9.74 -8.04 16.97
C ARG A 303 -9.98 -8.45 15.52
N GLY A 304 -11.11 -9.08 15.24
CA GLY A 304 -11.54 -9.51 13.90
C GLY A 304 -11.99 -8.34 13.02
N GLY A 305 -12.07 -7.12 13.57
CA GLY A 305 -12.40 -5.91 12.84
C GLY A 305 -13.89 -5.74 12.55
N PHE A 306 -14.76 -6.39 13.31
CA PHE A 306 -16.21 -6.24 13.18
C PHE A 306 -16.75 -4.97 13.86
N VAL A 307 -15.85 -4.14 14.41
CA VAL A 307 -16.13 -2.82 14.99
C VAL A 307 -15.20 -1.77 14.34
N PRO A 308 -15.46 -1.35 13.09
CA PRO A 308 -14.61 -0.40 12.38
C PRO A 308 -14.71 1.00 13.01
N VAL A 309 -13.66 1.82 12.91
CA VAL A 309 -13.62 3.14 13.58
C VAL A 309 -14.70 4.09 13.07
N ASP A 310 -15.08 3.97 11.79
CA ASP A 310 -16.09 4.78 11.13
C ASP A 310 -17.50 4.17 11.14
N TYR A 311 -17.73 3.12 11.96
CA TYR A 311 -19.01 2.42 12.01
C TYR A 311 -20.20 3.37 12.19
N GLU A 312 -20.05 4.43 12.99
CA GLU A 312 -21.14 5.38 13.26
C GLU A 312 -21.54 6.18 12.00
N VAL A 313 -20.56 6.70 11.26
CA VAL A 313 -20.80 7.46 10.02
C VAL A 313 -21.42 6.57 8.96
N VAL A 314 -20.93 5.34 8.85
CA VAL A 314 -21.41 4.36 7.87
C VAL A 314 -22.80 3.86 8.25
N TYR A 315 -23.07 3.62 9.53
CA TYR A 315 -24.40 3.25 10.04
C TYR A 315 -25.43 4.33 9.72
N GLN A 316 -25.11 5.60 10.01
CA GLN A 316 -25.98 6.73 9.68
C GLN A 316 -26.26 6.86 8.17
N SER A 317 -25.29 6.49 7.31
CA SER A 317 -25.47 6.50 5.85
C SER A 317 -26.53 5.53 5.34
N ILE A 318 -26.90 4.51 6.12
CA ILE A 318 -27.94 3.53 5.77
C ILE A 318 -29.33 4.21 5.74
N GLY A 319 -29.51 5.28 6.52
CA GLY A 319 -30.78 6.03 6.60
C GLY A 319 -31.93 5.23 7.23
N LYS A 320 -31.62 4.22 8.05
CA LYS A 320 -32.58 3.37 8.75
C LYS A 320 -32.13 3.16 10.20
N ASP A 321 -32.56 4.07 11.07
CA ASP A 321 -32.09 4.12 12.46
C ASP A 321 -32.49 2.89 13.29
N ASP A 322 -33.50 2.14 12.85
CA ASP A 322 -34.02 0.94 13.53
C ASP A 322 -33.35 -0.36 13.08
N ILE A 323 -32.51 -0.32 12.04
CA ILE A 323 -32.04 -1.55 11.37
C ILE A 323 -31.24 -2.43 12.32
N ALA A 324 -30.41 -1.86 13.20
CA ALA A 324 -29.65 -2.64 14.19
C ALA A 324 -30.54 -3.33 15.24
N ALA A 325 -31.75 -2.81 15.49
CA ALA A 325 -32.67 -3.27 16.53
C ALA A 325 -33.72 -4.28 16.05
N ARG A 326 -33.70 -4.68 14.77
CA ARG A 326 -34.62 -5.68 14.19
C ARG A 326 -33.93 -6.61 13.20
N LYS A 327 -34.56 -7.76 12.91
CA LYS A 327 -34.11 -8.67 11.84
C LYS A 327 -34.45 -8.04 10.48
N ALA A 328 -33.44 -7.53 9.76
CA ALA A 328 -33.64 -6.99 8.41
C ALA A 328 -34.12 -8.07 7.43
N SER A 329 -34.99 -7.70 6.50
CA SER A 329 -35.48 -8.63 5.47
C SER A 329 -34.37 -9.00 4.48
N LYS A 330 -34.52 -10.13 3.78
CA LYS A 330 -33.54 -10.60 2.78
C LYS A 330 -33.23 -9.56 1.69
N LYS A 331 -34.24 -8.78 1.28
CA LYS A 331 -34.09 -7.69 0.30
C LYS A 331 -33.30 -6.50 0.86
N GLU A 332 -33.45 -6.21 2.15
CA GLU A 332 -32.67 -5.16 2.81
C GLU A 332 -31.22 -5.58 2.94
N LEU A 333 -30.98 -6.81 3.41
CA LEU A 333 -29.64 -7.38 3.51
C LEU A 333 -28.93 -7.30 2.15
N SER A 334 -29.54 -7.78 1.06
CA SER A 334 -28.92 -7.76 -0.27
C SER A 334 -28.54 -6.38 -0.80
N ASN A 335 -29.13 -5.31 -0.27
CA ASN A 335 -28.82 -3.93 -0.66
C ASN A 335 -27.72 -3.29 0.20
N LEU A 336 -27.33 -3.91 1.31
CA LEU A 336 -26.25 -3.44 2.17
C LEU A 336 -24.91 -3.92 1.64
N SER A 337 -23.89 -3.07 1.69
CA SER A 337 -22.50 -3.48 1.52
C SER A 337 -21.99 -4.24 2.75
N ASP A 338 -20.87 -4.95 2.60
CA ASP A 338 -20.24 -5.64 3.74
C ASP A 338 -19.78 -4.65 4.82
N HIS A 339 -19.28 -3.47 4.43
CA HIS A 339 -18.92 -2.40 5.37
C HIS A 339 -20.14 -1.87 6.12
N GLN A 340 -21.30 -1.78 5.48
CA GLN A 340 -22.56 -1.41 6.15
C GLN A 340 -23.05 -2.50 7.11
N LEU A 341 -22.95 -3.78 6.74
CA LEU A 341 -23.27 -4.90 7.64
C LEU A 341 -22.36 -4.92 8.87
N VAL A 342 -21.06 -4.78 8.66
CA VAL A 342 -20.07 -4.69 9.73
C VAL A 342 -20.33 -3.45 10.61
N SER A 343 -20.77 -2.34 10.04
CA SER A 343 -21.10 -1.14 10.81
C SER A 343 -22.37 -1.29 11.65
N ILE A 344 -23.36 -2.06 11.19
CA ILE A 344 -24.52 -2.46 12.00
C ILE A 344 -24.06 -3.28 13.21
N LEU A 345 -23.17 -4.27 12.99
CA LEU A 345 -22.59 -5.06 14.08
C LEU A 345 -21.78 -4.19 15.05
N GLY A 346 -20.93 -3.29 14.52
CA GLY A 346 -20.18 -2.33 15.32
C GLY A 346 -21.06 -1.44 16.20
N TYR A 347 -22.21 -1.00 15.68
CA TYR A 347 -23.22 -0.27 16.45
C TYR A 347 -23.74 -1.11 17.63
N GLN A 348 -24.10 -2.38 17.38
CA GLN A 348 -24.57 -3.29 18.44
C GLN A 348 -23.52 -3.47 19.54
N PHE A 349 -22.24 -3.66 19.18
CA PHE A 349 -21.16 -3.83 20.16
C PHE A 349 -20.84 -2.55 20.95
N ARG A 350 -21.06 -1.37 20.37
CA ARG A 350 -20.83 -0.11 21.09
C ARG A 350 -21.95 0.21 22.08
N ASP A 351 -23.18 -0.17 21.78
CA ASP A 351 -24.31 0.00 22.71
C ASP A 351 -24.03 -0.72 24.05
N ASP A 352 -23.29 -1.84 24.03
CA ASP A 352 -22.83 -2.57 25.23
C ASP A 352 -21.86 -1.77 26.10
N HIS A 353 -21.01 -0.93 25.50
CA HIS A 353 -20.07 -0.10 26.25
C HIS A 353 -20.75 0.94 27.15
N PHE A 354 -22.02 1.25 26.88
CA PHE A 354 -22.81 2.21 27.65
C PHE A 354 -23.76 1.54 28.64
N ASP A 355 -24.11 0.27 28.44
CA ASP A 355 -24.92 -0.55 29.34
C ASP A 355 -24.34 -1.97 29.40
N ASN A 356 -23.51 -2.25 30.41
CA ASN A 356 -22.78 -3.51 30.56
C ASN A 356 -23.71 -4.73 30.42
N GLY A 357 -23.49 -5.54 29.39
CA GLY A 357 -24.27 -6.74 29.09
C GLY A 357 -25.56 -6.50 28.31
N SER A 358 -25.83 -5.28 27.86
CA SER A 358 -26.99 -4.95 27.02
C SER A 358 -26.93 -5.69 25.69
N TRP A 359 -25.75 -5.96 25.17
CA TRP A 359 -25.59 -6.67 23.92
C TRP A 359 -26.02 -8.13 24.04
N ILE A 360 -25.68 -8.77 25.16
CA ILE A 360 -26.12 -10.14 25.47
C ILE A 360 -27.66 -10.17 25.63
N ARG A 361 -28.21 -9.28 26.47
CA ARG A 361 -29.65 -9.21 26.76
C ARG A 361 -30.52 -8.83 25.56
N THR A 362 -29.97 -8.03 24.64
CA THR A 362 -30.75 -7.41 23.58
C THR A 362 -30.47 -8.02 22.22
N TYR A 363 -29.22 -8.07 21.79
CA TYR A 363 -28.88 -8.48 20.43
C TYR A 363 -28.65 -9.98 20.31
N VAL A 364 -27.97 -10.59 21.28
CA VAL A 364 -27.75 -12.05 21.29
C VAL A 364 -29.07 -12.77 21.61
N ALA A 365 -29.73 -12.41 22.70
CA ALA A 365 -30.99 -13.04 23.15
C ALA A 365 -32.10 -13.01 22.09
N LYS A 366 -32.25 -11.90 21.35
CA LYS A 366 -33.26 -11.75 20.28
C LYS A 366 -32.82 -12.34 18.93
N GLY A 367 -31.63 -12.94 18.86
CA GLY A 367 -31.06 -13.51 17.64
C GLY A 367 -30.71 -12.46 16.58
N LEU A 368 -30.52 -11.19 16.96
CA LEU A 368 -30.15 -10.09 16.06
C LEU A 368 -28.69 -10.20 15.66
N ALA A 369 -27.79 -10.45 16.62
CA ALA A 369 -26.37 -10.64 16.37
C ALA A 369 -26.15 -11.82 15.41
N TYR A 370 -26.78 -12.98 15.68
CA TYR A 370 -26.74 -14.14 14.79
C TYR A 370 -27.21 -13.81 13.37
N HIS A 371 -28.33 -13.09 13.24
CA HIS A 371 -28.91 -12.74 11.92
C HIS A 371 -27.92 -11.98 11.03
N TYR A 372 -27.22 -10.99 11.56
CA TYR A 372 -26.26 -10.18 10.79
C TYR A 372 -24.93 -10.90 10.57
N PHE A 373 -24.41 -11.62 11.58
CA PHE A 373 -23.20 -12.42 11.40
C PHE A 373 -23.39 -13.59 10.43
N HIS A 374 -24.58 -14.21 10.42
CA HIS A 374 -24.92 -15.29 9.48
C HIS A 374 -24.92 -14.79 8.03
N GLU A 375 -25.54 -13.63 7.76
CA GLU A 375 -25.51 -13.02 6.42
C GLU A 375 -24.06 -12.70 5.98
N LEU A 376 -23.24 -12.16 6.88
CA LEU A 376 -21.84 -11.87 6.59
C LEU A 376 -21.04 -13.15 6.32
N ALA A 377 -21.25 -14.20 7.12
CA ALA A 377 -20.62 -15.51 6.93
C ALA A 377 -21.02 -16.15 5.61
N ALA A 378 -22.30 -16.05 5.21
CA ALA A 378 -22.77 -16.54 3.92
C ALA A 378 -22.09 -15.83 2.75
N ARG A 379 -21.97 -14.49 2.81
CA ARG A 379 -21.30 -13.69 1.76
C ARG A 379 -19.83 -14.01 1.64
N TRP A 380 -19.17 -14.21 2.78
CA TRP A 380 -17.75 -14.48 2.82
C TRP A 380 -17.42 -15.95 2.53
N GLY A 381 -18.43 -16.81 2.34
CA GLY A 381 -18.22 -18.24 2.08
C GLY A 381 -17.61 -18.96 3.29
N CYS A 382 -18.04 -18.57 4.48
CA CYS A 382 -17.57 -19.09 5.77
C CYS A 382 -18.55 -20.08 6.42
N LEU A 383 -19.67 -20.40 5.76
CA LEU A 383 -20.67 -21.38 6.19
C LEU A 383 -20.39 -22.79 5.65
#